data_AF-A0A840IBJ6-F1
#
_entry.id   AF-A0A840IBJ6-F1
#
_cell.length_a   1.000
_cell.length_b   1.000
_cell.length_c   1.000
_cell.angle_alpha   90.00
_cell.angle_beta   90.00
_cell.angle_gamma   90.00
#
_symmetry.space_group_name_H-M   'P 1'
#
loop_
_entity.id
_entity.type
_entity.pdbx_description
1 polymer ?
#
loop_
_entity_poly.entity_id
_entity_poly.type
_entity_poly.pdbx_seq_one_letter_code
_entity_poly.pdbx_strand_id
1 'polypeptide(L)'
;MALTIKPAARAVLREQLLTELSGIGDIYLAVGEAQWGAALSLRRRYEGCMRLLDDLGWREDDPAEEFAITMEPAPLMRVLARLHERAGEEIEGQLDTAAEERQALWEAMLTVAVCGDVLVELVGTDVEEAMLRYRRERAEAASCEPEDERP
;
A
#
# COMPACT_ATOMS: atom_id res chain seq x y z
N MET A 1 -1.73 19.24 8.17
CA MET A 1 -3.04 18.70 8.57
C MET A 1 -2.75 17.38 9.26
N ALA A 2 -3.24 17.14 10.47
CA ALA A 2 -3.09 15.84 11.13
C ALA A 2 -4.34 15.03 10.79
N LEU A 3 -4.17 13.92 10.07
CA LEU A 3 -5.24 12.99 9.71
C LEU A 3 -5.41 12.01 10.86
N THR A 4 -6.63 11.74 11.30
CA THR A 4 -6.89 10.85 12.44
C THR A 4 -7.80 9.72 12.00
N ILE A 5 -7.41 8.48 12.27
CA ILE A 5 -8.21 7.31 11.93
C ILE A 5 -8.71 6.56 13.17
N LYS A 6 -9.82 5.83 13.00
CA LYS A 6 -10.46 5.02 14.05
C LYS A 6 -9.85 3.61 14.14
N PRO A 7 -10.05 2.88 15.25
CA PRO A 7 -9.42 1.57 15.48
C PRO A 7 -9.75 0.53 14.41
N ALA A 8 -10.97 0.55 13.84
CA ALA A 8 -11.36 -0.36 12.77
C ALA A 8 -10.55 -0.14 11.48
N ALA A 9 -10.42 1.13 11.04
CA ALA A 9 -9.61 1.50 9.88
C ALA A 9 -8.13 1.17 10.11
N ARG A 10 -7.62 1.45 11.31
CA ARG A 10 -6.27 1.07 11.71
C ARG A 10 -6.05 -0.44 11.62
N ALA A 11 -6.97 -1.27 12.11
CA ALA A 11 -6.81 -2.72 12.11
C ALA A 11 -6.64 -3.25 10.67
N VAL A 12 -7.52 -2.81 9.76
CA VAL A 12 -7.45 -3.15 8.34
C VAL A 12 -6.11 -2.70 7.73
N LEU A 13 -5.73 -1.43 7.90
CA LEU A 13 -4.47 -0.92 7.34
C LEU A 13 -3.24 -1.64 7.92
N ARG A 14 -3.22 -1.90 9.24
CA ARG A 14 -2.11 -2.59 9.90
C ARG A 14 -1.93 -3.99 9.34
N GLU A 15 -3.01 -4.76 9.25
CA GLU A 15 -2.97 -6.11 8.71
C GLU A 15 -2.44 -6.13 7.28
N GLN A 16 -2.94 -5.23 6.43
CA GLN A 16 -2.51 -5.14 5.05
C GLN A 16 -1.05 -4.69 4.91
N LEU A 17 -0.58 -3.78 5.76
CA LEU A 17 0.83 -3.38 5.81
C LEU A 17 1.74 -4.53 6.27
N LEU A 18 1.30 -5.38 7.19
CA LEU A 18 2.07 -6.55 7.63
C LEU A 18 2.11 -7.62 6.52
N THR A 19 0.99 -7.88 5.85
CA THR A 19 0.94 -8.75 4.67
C THR A 19 1.87 -8.24 3.58
N GLU A 20 1.87 -6.93 3.33
CA GLU A 20 2.74 -6.27 2.38
C GLU A 20 4.23 -6.43 2.75
N LEU A 21 4.58 -6.20 4.02
CA LEU A 21 5.95 -6.36 4.52
C LEU A 21 6.43 -7.82 4.59
N SER A 22 5.55 -8.80 4.52
CA SER A 22 5.95 -10.22 4.46
C SER A 22 6.85 -10.52 3.23
N GLY A 23 6.68 -9.74 2.16
CA GLY A 23 7.51 -9.81 0.94
C GLY A 23 8.85 -9.07 1.03
N ILE A 24 9.24 -8.50 2.18
CA ILE A 24 10.48 -7.70 2.28
C ILE A 24 11.75 -8.47 1.85
N GLY A 25 11.70 -9.80 1.91
CA GLY A 25 12.76 -10.69 1.41
C GLY A 25 13.04 -10.55 -0.09
N ASP A 26 12.06 -10.07 -0.88
CA ASP A 26 12.17 -9.90 -2.33
C ASP A 26 13.28 -8.91 -2.72
N ILE A 27 13.68 -8.02 -1.80
CA ILE A 27 14.85 -7.16 -2.02
C ILE A 27 16.10 -8.00 -2.24
N TYR A 28 16.31 -9.06 -1.46
CA TYR A 28 17.50 -9.90 -1.59
C TYR A 28 17.50 -10.70 -2.90
N LEU A 29 16.32 -11.09 -3.37
CA LEU A 29 16.16 -11.74 -4.68
C LEU A 29 16.55 -10.77 -5.79
N ALA A 30 16.00 -9.56 -5.80
CA ALA A 30 16.32 -8.53 -6.79
C ALA A 30 17.82 -8.16 -6.79
N VAL A 31 18.43 -8.03 -5.61
CA VAL A 31 19.88 -7.81 -5.48
C VAL A 31 20.68 -9.00 -6.01
N GLY A 32 20.27 -10.23 -5.68
CA GLY A 32 20.90 -11.46 -6.16
C GLY A 32 20.86 -11.60 -7.68
N GLU A 33 19.81 -11.08 -8.32
CA GLU A 33 19.63 -11.06 -9.77
C GLU A 33 20.21 -9.80 -10.44
N ALA A 34 20.95 -8.97 -9.71
CA ALA A 34 21.49 -7.68 -10.18
C ALA A 34 20.44 -6.68 -10.70
N GLN A 35 19.18 -6.83 -10.30
CA GLN A 35 18.07 -5.94 -10.62
C GLN A 35 18.04 -4.75 -9.65
N TRP A 36 19.05 -3.88 -9.72
CA TRP A 36 19.21 -2.76 -8.77
C TRP A 36 18.04 -1.78 -8.75
N GLY A 37 17.43 -1.53 -9.91
CA GLY A 37 16.23 -0.69 -10.03
C GLY A 37 15.05 -1.26 -9.25
N ALA A 38 14.79 -2.57 -9.41
CA ALA A 38 13.74 -3.27 -8.67
C ALA A 38 14.03 -3.29 -7.16
N ALA A 39 15.27 -3.57 -6.76
CA ALA A 39 15.68 -3.56 -5.36
C ALA A 39 15.47 -2.20 -4.69
N LEU A 40 15.83 -1.09 -5.36
CA LEU A 40 15.61 0.26 -4.86
C LEU A 40 14.12 0.62 -4.77
N SER A 41 13.33 0.20 -5.75
CA SER A 41 11.88 0.39 -5.75
C SER A 41 11.20 -0.37 -4.61
N LEU A 42 11.61 -1.63 -4.36
CA LEU A 42 11.16 -2.43 -3.22
C LEU A 42 11.57 -1.80 -1.88
N ARG A 43 12.82 -1.31 -1.76
CA ARG A 43 13.28 -0.61 -0.55
C ARG A 43 12.40 0.60 -0.23
N ARG A 44 12.13 1.46 -1.21
CA ARG A 44 11.29 2.66 -1.04
C ARG A 44 9.84 2.31 -0.70
N ARG A 45 9.31 1.23 -1.29
CA ARG A 45 7.99 0.67 -0.95
C ARG A 45 7.93 0.32 0.52
N TYR A 46 8.83 -0.53 0.99
CA TYR A 46 8.79 -1.02 2.37
C TYR A 46 9.13 0.06 3.39
N GLU A 47 9.97 1.03 3.03
CA GLU A 47 10.19 2.24 3.83
C GLU A 47 8.87 2.99 4.10
N GLY A 48 8.04 3.17 3.08
CA GLY A 48 6.72 3.79 3.24
C GLY A 48 5.80 2.98 4.15
N CYS A 49 5.77 1.66 3.98
CA CYS A 49 4.94 0.77 4.81
C CYS A 49 5.37 0.78 6.29
N MET A 50 6.67 0.68 6.57
CA MET A 50 7.21 0.75 7.92
C MET A 50 6.91 2.10 8.57
N ARG A 51 7.10 3.20 7.82
CA ARG A 51 6.81 4.55 8.33
C ARG A 51 5.34 4.72 8.70
N LEU A 52 4.40 4.18 7.91
CA LEU A 52 2.98 4.24 8.26
C LEU A 52 2.66 3.35 9.47
N LEU A 53 3.28 2.18 9.59
CA LEU A 53 3.15 1.34 10.79
C LEU A 53 3.63 2.04 12.07
N ASP A 54 4.61 2.93 11.99
CA ASP A 54 5.04 3.71 13.17
C ASP A 54 3.95 4.68 13.67
N ASP A 55 3.08 5.19 12.78
CA ASP A 55 1.91 6.00 13.16
C ASP A 55 0.76 5.11 13.69
N LEU A 56 0.56 3.94 13.08
CA LEU A 56 -0.53 3.02 13.45
C LEU A 56 -0.20 2.17 14.68
N GLY A 57 1.08 2.01 15.01
CA GLY A 57 1.56 1.07 16.02
C GLY A 57 1.62 -0.37 15.53
N TRP A 58 2.69 -1.06 15.91
CA TRP A 58 3.01 -2.44 15.52
C TRP A 58 2.16 -3.50 16.22
N ARG A 59 1.64 -3.18 17.41
CA ARG A 59 0.93 -4.14 18.25
C ARG A 59 -0.53 -4.28 17.85
N GLU A 60 -1.07 -5.47 18.00
CA GLU A 60 -2.47 -5.67 17.72
C GLU A 60 -3.38 -4.94 18.70
N ASP A 61 -3.06 -5.09 19.97
CA ASP A 61 -3.87 -4.76 21.15
C ASP A 61 -3.67 -3.33 21.66
N ASP A 62 -3.44 -2.37 20.77
CA ASP A 62 -3.33 -0.96 21.15
C ASP A 62 -4.71 -0.43 21.63
N PRO A 63 -4.84 0.05 22.88
CA PRO A 63 -6.10 0.51 23.44
C PRO A 63 -6.51 1.92 23.00
N ALA A 64 -5.70 2.61 22.18
CA ALA A 64 -6.04 3.97 21.74
C ALA A 64 -7.34 4.01 20.92
N GLU A 65 -8.15 5.03 21.15
CA GLU A 65 -9.43 5.24 20.46
C GLU A 65 -9.28 5.96 19.11
N GLU A 66 -8.12 6.57 18.89
CA GLU A 66 -7.79 7.36 17.71
C GLU A 66 -6.29 7.31 17.42
N PHE A 67 -5.93 7.29 16.14
CA PHE A 67 -4.55 7.17 15.68
C PHE A 67 -4.22 8.32 14.74
N ALA A 68 -3.27 9.17 15.13
CA ALA A 68 -2.84 10.30 14.33
C ALA A 68 -1.80 9.87 13.29
N ILE A 69 -2.12 10.08 12.01
CA ILE A 69 -1.20 9.89 10.90
C ILE A 69 -0.38 11.17 10.73
N THR A 70 0.91 11.05 10.96
CA THR A 70 1.89 12.15 10.88
C THR A 70 2.76 12.06 9.62
N MET A 71 2.66 10.96 8.87
CA MET A 71 3.26 10.79 7.56
C MET A 71 2.84 11.90 6.60
N GLU A 72 3.78 12.40 5.81
CA GLU A 72 3.50 13.43 4.81
C GLU A 72 2.48 12.95 3.75
N PRO A 73 1.62 13.84 3.22
CA PRO A 73 0.54 13.45 2.30
C PRO A 73 1.01 12.68 1.07
N ALA A 74 2.04 13.13 0.36
CA ALA A 74 2.46 12.48 -0.87
C ALA A 74 3.02 11.04 -0.65
N PRO A 75 3.92 10.80 0.34
CA PRO A 75 4.27 9.44 0.74
C PRO A 75 3.07 8.58 1.19
N LEU A 76 2.17 9.15 1.98
CA LEU A 76 0.98 8.45 2.47
C LEU A 76 0.05 8.01 1.31
N MET A 77 -0.21 8.90 0.37
CA MET A 77 -1.00 8.60 -0.84
C MET A 77 -0.41 7.43 -1.61
N ARG A 78 0.92 7.38 -1.80
CA ARG A 78 1.57 6.28 -2.52
C ARG A 78 1.38 4.93 -1.82
N VAL A 79 1.47 4.90 -0.48
CA VAL A 79 1.24 3.67 0.29
C VAL A 79 -0.22 3.23 0.17
N LEU A 80 -1.17 4.15 0.40
CA LEU A 80 -2.61 3.83 0.34
C LEU A 80 -3.07 3.43 -1.06
N ALA A 81 -2.65 4.15 -2.11
CA ALA A 81 -2.98 3.82 -3.50
C ALA A 81 -2.47 2.43 -3.88
N ARG A 82 -1.30 2.04 -3.37
CA ARG A 82 -0.75 0.70 -3.60
C ARG A 82 -1.57 -0.38 -2.89
N LEU A 83 -1.89 -0.19 -1.61
CA LEU A 83 -2.71 -1.15 -0.86
C LEU A 83 -4.09 -1.32 -1.53
N HIS A 84 -4.66 -0.20 -1.99
CA HIS A 84 -5.90 -0.18 -2.75
C HIS A 84 -5.79 -0.95 -4.08
N GLU A 85 -4.72 -0.74 -4.87
CA GLU A 85 -4.48 -1.48 -6.12
C GLU A 85 -4.31 -2.98 -5.88
N ARG A 86 -3.50 -3.37 -4.89
CA ARG A 86 -3.26 -4.78 -4.55
C ARG A 86 -4.55 -5.49 -4.11
N ALA A 87 -5.36 -4.84 -3.29
CA ALA A 87 -6.66 -5.38 -2.89
C ALA A 87 -7.64 -5.46 -4.08
N GLY A 88 -7.58 -4.52 -5.03
CA GLY A 88 -8.31 -4.60 -6.28
C GLY A 88 -7.91 -5.80 -7.14
N GLU A 89 -6.60 -6.04 -7.31
CA GLU A 89 -6.06 -7.21 -8.02
C GLU A 89 -6.51 -8.53 -7.35
N GLU A 90 -6.55 -8.57 -6.02
CA GLU A 90 -7.05 -9.73 -5.26
C GLU A 90 -8.54 -9.96 -5.49
N ILE A 91 -9.36 -8.91 -5.47
CA ILE A 91 -10.79 -8.99 -5.80
C ILE A 91 -10.98 -9.55 -7.21
N GLU A 92 -10.27 -9.00 -8.21
CA GLU A 92 -10.37 -9.43 -9.60
C GLU A 92 -9.96 -10.89 -9.78
N GLY A 93 -8.89 -11.33 -9.12
CA GLY A 93 -8.40 -12.71 -9.16
C GLY A 93 -9.34 -13.73 -8.51
N GLN A 94 -10.21 -13.29 -7.60
CA GLN A 94 -11.14 -14.15 -6.84
C GLN A 94 -12.57 -14.20 -7.42
N LEU A 95 -12.85 -13.50 -8.52
CA LEU A 95 -14.17 -13.51 -9.16
C LEU A 95 -14.56 -14.89 -9.75
N ASP A 96 -13.58 -15.79 -9.95
CA ASP A 96 -13.77 -17.10 -10.57
C ASP A 96 -13.68 -18.30 -9.60
N THR A 97 -13.51 -18.06 -8.29
CA THR A 97 -13.18 -19.10 -7.30
C THR A 97 -14.29 -19.42 -6.29
N ALA A 98 -14.16 -20.60 -5.66
CA ALA A 98 -15.21 -21.24 -4.86
C ALA A 98 -15.45 -20.55 -3.50
N ALA A 99 -16.56 -20.97 -2.85
CA ALA A 99 -17.12 -20.40 -1.62
C ALA A 99 -16.18 -20.25 -0.39
N GLU A 100 -15.00 -20.88 -0.41
CA GLU A 100 -13.97 -20.82 0.64
C GLU A 100 -13.13 -19.53 0.60
N GLU A 101 -13.16 -18.77 -0.51
CA GLU A 101 -12.40 -17.51 -0.67
C GLU A 101 -13.20 -16.25 -0.29
N ARG A 102 -14.44 -16.41 0.18
CA ARG A 102 -15.30 -15.26 0.55
C ARG A 102 -14.75 -14.38 1.66
N GLN A 103 -13.92 -14.94 2.55
CA GLN A 103 -13.28 -14.18 3.62
C GLN A 103 -12.16 -13.28 3.08
N ALA A 104 -11.30 -13.80 2.20
CA ALA A 104 -10.24 -13.04 1.55
C ALA A 104 -10.82 -11.92 0.67
N LEU A 105 -11.90 -12.23 -0.08
CA LEU A 105 -12.61 -11.25 -0.89
C LEU A 105 -13.17 -10.11 -0.02
N TRP A 106 -13.76 -10.45 1.13
CA TRP A 106 -14.27 -9.47 2.08
C TRP A 106 -13.16 -8.58 2.66
N GLU A 107 -12.03 -9.16 3.06
CA GLU A 107 -10.86 -8.43 3.56
C GLU A 107 -10.27 -7.48 2.51
N ALA A 108 -10.20 -7.91 1.25
CA ALA A 108 -9.77 -7.08 0.13
C ALA A 108 -10.75 -5.92 -0.12
N MET A 109 -12.07 -6.18 -0.10
CA MET A 109 -13.09 -5.12 -0.22
C MET A 109 -13.01 -4.10 0.93
N LEU A 110 -12.81 -4.55 2.17
CA LEU A 110 -12.60 -3.67 3.31
C LEU A 110 -11.35 -2.81 3.15
N THR A 111 -10.26 -3.38 2.64
CA THR A 111 -9.01 -2.67 2.37
C THR A 111 -9.22 -1.57 1.34
N VAL A 112 -9.92 -1.88 0.25
CA VAL A 112 -10.29 -0.91 -0.78
C VAL A 112 -11.09 0.25 -0.18
N ALA A 113 -12.13 -0.06 0.59
CA ALA A 113 -12.99 0.95 1.22
C ALA A 113 -12.20 1.86 2.18
N VAL A 114 -11.43 1.26 3.10
CA VAL A 114 -10.65 2.02 4.08
C VAL A 114 -9.58 2.88 3.42
N CYS A 115 -8.84 2.36 2.44
CA CYS A 115 -7.86 3.16 1.72
C CYS A 115 -8.53 4.32 0.96
N GLY A 116 -9.68 4.07 0.34
CA GLY A 116 -10.48 5.08 -0.34
C GLY A 116 -10.93 6.20 0.59
N ASP A 117 -11.51 5.86 1.75
CA ASP A 117 -11.97 6.83 2.75
C ASP A 117 -10.82 7.72 3.25
N VAL A 118 -9.68 7.12 3.58
CA VAL A 118 -8.49 7.83 4.05
C VAL A 118 -7.92 8.73 2.94
N LEU A 119 -7.96 8.29 1.69
CA LEU A 119 -7.56 9.12 0.54
C LEU A 119 -8.51 10.30 0.33
N VAL A 120 -9.84 10.10 0.40
CA VAL A 120 -10.83 11.18 0.31
C VAL A 120 -10.59 12.22 1.41
N GLU A 121 -10.29 11.78 2.63
CA GLU A 121 -10.00 12.70 3.73
C GLU A 121 -8.69 13.47 3.51
N LEU A 122 -7.70 12.85 2.85
CA LEU A 122 -6.38 13.43 2.61
C LEU A 122 -6.33 14.44 1.45
N VAL A 123 -7.00 14.15 0.31
CA VAL A 123 -7.00 15.01 -0.89
C VAL A 123 -8.33 15.72 -1.16
N GLY A 124 -9.38 15.42 -0.40
CA GLY A 124 -10.74 15.87 -0.68
C GLY A 124 -11.43 14.98 -1.72
N THR A 125 -12.43 15.52 -2.43
CA THR A 125 -13.25 14.75 -3.41
C THR A 125 -12.51 14.37 -4.70
N ASP A 126 -11.24 14.71 -4.86
CA ASP A 126 -10.47 14.55 -6.10
C ASP A 126 -9.54 13.33 -6.09
N VAL A 127 -10.03 12.22 -5.52
CA VAL A 127 -9.26 10.97 -5.37
C VAL A 127 -8.92 10.34 -6.72
N GLU A 128 -9.81 10.45 -7.70
CA GLU A 128 -9.62 9.83 -9.00
C GLU A 128 -8.47 10.50 -9.79
N GLU A 129 -8.39 11.83 -9.78
CA GLU A 129 -7.26 12.55 -10.40
C GLU A 129 -5.94 12.27 -9.68
N ALA A 130 -5.98 12.22 -8.34
CA ALA A 130 -4.83 11.87 -7.51
C ALA A 130 -4.29 10.46 -7.81
N MET A 131 -5.17 9.46 -7.96
CA MET A 131 -4.78 8.10 -8.32
C MET A 131 -4.31 7.99 -9.77
N LEU A 132 -4.95 8.70 -10.70
CA LEU A 132 -4.50 8.77 -12.10
C LEU A 132 -3.08 9.33 -12.20
N ARG A 133 -2.77 10.36 -11.42
CA ARG A 133 -1.42 10.93 -11.32
C ARG A 133 -0.42 9.91 -10.78
N TYR A 134 -0.75 9.23 -9.69
CA TYR A 134 0.08 8.17 -9.13
C TYR A 134 0.35 7.05 -10.15
N ARG A 135 -0.69 6.58 -10.86
CA ARG A 135 -0.55 5.53 -11.89
C ARG A 135 0.34 5.99 -13.04
N ARG A 136 0.22 7.24 -13.47
CA ARG A 136 1.08 7.82 -14.51
C ARG A 136 2.54 7.89 -14.04
N GLU A 137 2.79 8.43 -12.86
CA GLU A 137 4.13 8.48 -12.26
C GLU A 137 4.74 7.08 -12.11
N ARG A 138 3.94 6.08 -11.73
CA ARG A 138 4.35 4.68 -11.63
C ARG A 138 4.67 4.08 -13.00
N ALA A 139 3.84 4.33 -14.02
CA ALA A 139 4.06 3.83 -15.37
C ALA A 139 5.31 4.46 -16.01
N GLU A 140 5.53 5.76 -15.77
CA GLU A 140 6.75 6.47 -16.19
C GLU A 140 7.99 5.91 -15.48
N ALA A 141 7.91 5.65 -14.16
CA ALA A 141 9.00 5.04 -13.41
C ALA A 141 9.33 3.61 -13.88
N ALA A 142 8.32 2.83 -14.28
CA ALA A 142 8.51 1.51 -14.87
C ALA A 142 9.07 1.58 -16.30
N SER A 143 8.75 2.64 -17.07
CA SER A 143 9.28 2.86 -18.42
C SER A 143 10.69 3.47 -18.44
N CYS A 144 11.16 4.03 -17.32
CA CYS A 144 12.52 4.55 -17.15
C CYS A 144 13.50 3.51 -16.59
N GLU A 145 13.13 2.22 -16.53
CA GLU A 145 14.11 1.15 -16.34
C GLU A 145 15.14 1.24 -17.48
N PRO A 146 16.43 1.46 -17.18
CA PRO A 146 17.43 1.60 -18.22
C PRO A 146 17.58 0.28 -18.98
N GLU A 147 17.33 0.30 -20.29
CA GLU A 147 17.70 -0.78 -21.22
C GLU A 147 19.23 -0.93 -21.38
N ASP A 148 20.03 -0.05 -20.76
CA ASP A 148 21.48 -0.06 -20.85
C ASP A 148 22.11 -0.63 -19.58
N GLU A 149 22.54 -1.89 -19.68
CA GLU A 149 23.95 -2.27 -19.55
C GLU A 149 24.12 -3.74 -20.01
N ARG A 150 24.14 -3.94 -21.34
CA ARG A 150 25.00 -4.96 -21.95
C ARG A 150 26.37 -4.30 -22.13
N PRO A 151 27.45 -4.89 -21.61
CA PRO A 151 27.95 -6.18 -22.09
C PRO A 151 28.19 -7.24 -21.02
#